data_AF-A0A7S3JKJ8-F1
#
_entry.id   AF-A0A7S3JKJ8-F1
#
_cell.length_a   1.000
_cell.length_b   1.000
_cell.length_c   1.000
_cell.angle_alpha   90.00
_cell.angle_beta   90.00
_cell.angle_gamma   90.00
#
_symmetry.space_group_name_H-M   'P 1'
#
loop_
_entity.id
_entity.type
_entity.pdbx_description
1 polymer ?
#
loop_
_entity_poly.entity_id
_entity_poly.type
_entity_poly.pdbx_seq_one_letter_code
_entity_poly.pdbx_strand_id
1 'polypeptide(L)'
;LVYDFCFDQKTKSWIDWLETVPTFTVDTKVNYTGIVVPTFDSIRMKYLKKLLISNKKNVMCPGNTGTGKTVNIEELLRNEMTDEYQSLVITFSAQTSANQTQDALDEKFEKRARGVFGPAPGKRFIIFVDDLNMPKKEEYGAQ
;
A
#
# COMPACT_ATOMS: atom_id res chain seq x y z
N LEU A 1 -13.03 -15.68 14.97
CA LEU A 1 -12.44 -16.96 15.43
C LEU A 1 -11.33 -17.46 14.51
N VAL A 2 -11.54 -17.74 13.20
CA VAL A 2 -10.44 -18.20 12.32
C VAL A 2 -9.49 -17.06 11.93
N TYR A 3 -10.02 -15.90 11.57
CA TYR A 3 -9.19 -14.76 11.13
C TYR A 3 -8.45 -14.08 12.29
N ASP A 4 -8.71 -14.51 13.52
CA ASP A 4 -8.15 -13.94 14.76
C ASP A 4 -6.72 -14.42 15.03
N PHE A 5 -6.26 -15.42 14.29
CA PHE A 5 -4.97 -16.05 14.48
C PHE A 5 -4.17 -16.10 13.18
N CYS A 6 -2.85 -16.13 13.32
CA CYS A 6 -1.90 -16.40 12.26
C CYS A 6 -1.31 -17.80 12.48
N PHE A 7 -1.15 -18.58 11.41
CA PHE A 7 -0.46 -19.86 11.50
C PHE A 7 1.05 -19.65 11.43
N ASP A 8 1.76 -19.94 12.52
CA ASP A 8 3.21 -19.93 12.54
C ASP A 8 3.78 -21.26 12.04
N GLN A 9 4.50 -21.21 10.92
CA GLN A 9 5.11 -22.38 10.30
C GLN A 9 6.25 -22.97 11.14
N LYS A 10 6.91 -22.18 12.00
CA LYS A 10 8.05 -22.64 12.80
C LYS A 10 7.58 -23.51 13.96
N THR A 11 6.63 -23.00 14.74
CA THR A 11 6.04 -23.72 15.88
C THR A 11 4.94 -24.69 15.47
N LYS A 12 4.42 -24.57 14.24
CA LYS A 12 3.27 -25.33 13.70
C LYS A 12 1.99 -25.14 14.53
N SER A 13 1.81 -23.94 15.08
CA SER A 13 0.65 -23.58 15.90
C SER A 13 0.01 -22.26 15.43
N TRP A 14 -1.24 -22.06 15.86
CA TRP A 14 -1.94 -20.79 15.69
C TRP A 14 -1.55 -19.85 16.81
N ILE A 15 -1.15 -18.62 16.47
CA ILE A 15 -0.75 -17.57 17.40
C ILE A 15 -1.57 -16.30 17.16
N ASP A 16 -1.72 -15.47 18.19
CA ASP A 16 -2.37 -14.17 18.06
C ASP A 16 -1.56 -13.23 17.16
N TRP A 17 -2.23 -12.42 16.34
CA TRP A 17 -1.51 -11.48 15.46
C TRP A 17 -0.68 -10.46 16.24
N LEU A 18 -1.09 -10.12 17.46
CA LEU A 18 -0.34 -9.21 18.32
C LEU A 18 1.03 -9.79 18.72
N GLU A 19 1.17 -11.11 18.76
CA GLU A 19 2.45 -11.78 19.04
C GLU A 19 3.39 -11.79 17.83
N THR A 20 2.87 -11.48 16.63
CA THR A 20 3.68 -11.45 15.40
C THR A 20 4.50 -10.18 15.24
N VAL A 21 4.26 -9.17 16.07
CA VAL A 21 4.92 -7.86 16.02
C VAL A 21 5.47 -7.47 17.40
N PRO A 22 6.52 -6.63 17.46
CA PRO A 22 7.00 -6.10 18.73
C PRO A 22 5.92 -5.29 19.46
N THR A 23 6.01 -5.25 20.79
CA THR A 23 5.14 -4.39 21.61
C THR A 23 5.23 -2.94 21.16
N PHE A 24 4.09 -2.35 20.84
CA PHE A 24 4.02 -0.97 20.39
C PHE A 24 4.37 0.01 21.52
N THR A 25 5.28 0.94 21.22
CA THR A 25 5.65 2.04 22.11
C THR A 25 5.53 3.36 21.38
N VAL A 26 4.91 4.35 22.01
CA VAL A 26 4.79 5.69 21.43
C VAL A 26 6.12 6.43 21.62
N ASP A 27 6.74 6.84 20.51
CA ASP A 27 7.83 7.81 20.56
C ASP A 27 7.27 9.21 20.77
N THR A 28 7.56 9.79 21.93
CA THR A 28 7.08 11.12 22.33
C THR A 28 7.66 12.26 21.48
N LYS A 29 8.64 11.99 20.62
CA LYS A 29 9.21 12.95 19.68
C LYS A 29 8.41 13.08 18.38
N VAL A 30 7.52 12.13 18.09
CA VAL A 30 6.75 12.10 16.84
C VAL A 30 5.48 12.94 17.02
N ASN A 31 5.12 13.70 15.97
CA ASN A 31 3.85 14.43 15.94
C ASN A 31 2.68 13.48 16.13
N TYR A 32 1.69 13.90 16.92
CA TYR A 32 0.51 13.09 17.23
C TYR A 32 -0.21 12.57 15.98
N THR A 33 -0.25 13.38 14.92
CA THR A 33 -0.87 13.03 13.62
C THR A 33 -0.18 11.89 12.87
N GLY A 34 1.07 11.57 13.22
CA GLY A 34 1.85 10.48 12.61
C GLY A 34 1.83 9.18 13.42
N ILE A 35 1.18 9.15 14.58
CA ILE A 35 1.13 7.96 15.44
C ILE A 35 0.10 6.98 14.88
N VAL A 36 0.57 5.83 14.42
CA VAL A 36 -0.27 4.73 13.94
C VAL A 36 -0.17 3.59 14.94
N VAL A 37 -1.26 3.34 15.65
CA VAL A 37 -1.32 2.23 16.62
C VAL A 37 -1.61 0.93 15.85
N PRO A 38 -0.71 -0.07 15.91
CA PRO A 38 -0.97 -1.36 15.30
C PRO A 38 -2.10 -2.06 16.05
N THR A 39 -3.16 -2.39 15.33
CA THR A 39 -4.25 -3.23 15.81
C THR A 39 -4.12 -4.60 15.17
N PHE A 40 -4.82 -5.56 15.75
CA PHE A 40 -4.98 -6.88 15.14
C PHE A 40 -5.36 -6.81 13.64
N ASP A 41 -6.31 -5.95 13.26
CA ASP A 41 -6.75 -5.82 11.87
C ASP A 41 -5.68 -5.21 10.97
N SER A 42 -4.96 -4.18 11.43
CA SER A 42 -3.90 -3.56 10.61
C SER A 42 -2.74 -4.52 10.38
N ILE A 43 -2.33 -5.27 11.41
CA ILE A 43 -1.26 -6.28 11.30
C ILE A 43 -1.65 -7.35 10.29
N ARG A 44 -2.84 -7.94 10.43
CA ARG A 44 -3.34 -8.98 9.51
C ARG A 44 -3.43 -8.47 8.07
N MET A 45 -3.98 -7.27 7.86
CA MET A 45 -4.12 -6.68 6.53
C MET A 45 -2.76 -6.36 5.91
N LYS A 46 -1.81 -5.83 6.69
CA LYS A 46 -0.44 -5.55 6.25
C LYS A 46 0.26 -6.83 5.82
N TYR A 47 0.13 -7.90 6.61
CA TYR A 47 0.67 -9.23 6.27
C TYR A 47 0.12 -9.75 4.94
N LEU A 48 -1.21 -9.74 4.75
CA LEU A 48 -1.83 -10.24 3.51
C LEU A 48 -1.43 -9.42 2.29
N LYS A 49 -1.39 -8.09 2.40
CA LYS A 49 -0.95 -7.21 1.32
C LYS A 49 0.51 -7.50 0.95
N LYS A 50 1.40 -7.57 1.94
CA LYS A 50 2.81 -7.89 1.74
C LYS A 50 2.97 -9.23 1.03
N LEU A 51 2.29 -10.28 1.51
CA LEU A 51 2.33 -11.60 0.91
C LEU A 51 1.92 -11.58 -0.57
N LEU A 52 0.80 -10.91 -0.90
CA LEU A 52 0.31 -10.84 -2.27
C LEU A 52 1.23 -10.02 -3.18
N ILE A 53 1.71 -8.86 -2.71
CA ILE A 53 2.58 -7.97 -3.48
C ILE A 53 3.93 -8.65 -3.74
N SER A 54 4.54 -9.28 -2.74
CA SER A 54 5.77 -10.07 -2.90
C SER A 54 5.60 -11.23 -3.88
N ASN A 55 4.39 -11.78 -3.98
CA ASN A 55 4.02 -12.80 -4.97
C ASN A 55 3.50 -12.20 -6.30
N LYS A 56 3.75 -10.91 -6.55
CA LYS A 56 3.49 -10.23 -7.82
C LYS A 56 2.00 -10.22 -8.18
N LYS A 57 1.14 -10.15 -7.18
CA LYS A 57 -0.32 -10.03 -7.34
C LYS A 57 -0.75 -8.59 -7.07
N ASN A 58 -1.66 -8.09 -7.90
CA ASN A 58 -2.31 -6.81 -7.67
C ASN A 58 -3.33 -6.96 -6.52
N VAL A 59 -3.45 -5.93 -5.68
CA VAL A 59 -4.28 -5.95 -4.48
C VAL A 59 -5.20 -4.73 -4.47
N MET A 60 -6.49 -4.96 -4.22
CA MET A 60 -7.48 -3.90 -3.98
C MET A 60 -7.87 -3.91 -2.50
N CYS A 61 -7.93 -2.73 -1.89
CA CYS A 61 -8.27 -2.57 -0.47
C CYS A 61 -9.56 -1.74 -0.32
N PRO A 62 -10.74 -2.33 -0.52
CA PRO A 62 -12.00 -1.61 -0.37
C PRO A 62 -12.27 -1.31 1.12
N GLY A 63 -12.98 -0.21 1.38
CA GLY A 63 -13.47 0.12 2.71
C GLY A 63 -13.81 1.61 2.85
N ASN A 64 -14.53 1.94 3.91
CA ASN A 64 -15.00 3.31 4.16
C ASN A 64 -13.85 4.31 4.34
N THR A 65 -14.10 5.58 4.07
CA THR A 65 -13.17 6.67 4.38
C THR A 65 -12.88 6.71 5.88
N GLY A 66 -11.65 7.06 6.26
CA GLY A 66 -11.24 7.16 7.67
C GLY A 66 -10.87 5.83 8.35
N THR A 67 -10.88 4.69 7.65
CA THR A 67 -10.50 3.39 8.23
C THR A 67 -8.99 3.09 8.15
N GLY A 68 -8.15 4.11 8.00
CA GLY A 68 -6.69 3.98 8.01
C GLY A 68 -6.06 3.24 6.81
N LYS A 69 -6.80 2.99 5.72
CA LYS A 69 -6.31 2.20 4.57
C LYS A 69 -5.04 2.77 3.93
N THR A 70 -5.06 4.07 3.65
CA THR A 70 -3.96 4.84 3.04
C THR A 70 -2.73 4.77 3.93
N VAL A 71 -2.87 5.16 5.19
CA VAL A 71 -1.80 5.16 6.19
C VAL A 71 -1.11 3.80 6.30
N ASN A 72 -1.91 2.71 6.37
CA ASN A 72 -1.37 1.35 6.47
C ASN A 72 -0.57 0.92 5.23
N ILE A 73 -1.01 1.31 4.03
CA ILE A 73 -0.32 0.96 2.78
C ILE A 73 0.95 1.79 2.64
N GLU A 74 0.88 3.09 2.93
CA GLU A 74 2.06 3.96 2.90
C GLU A 74 3.13 3.49 3.88
N GLU A 75 2.75 3.10 5.08
CA GLU A 75 3.67 2.55 6.08
C GLU A 75 4.34 1.25 5.59
N LEU A 76 3.57 0.33 5.00
CA LEU A 76 4.10 -0.91 4.41
C LEU A 76 5.11 -0.60 3.30
N LEU A 77 4.75 0.29 2.36
CA LEU A 77 5.60 0.61 1.22
C LEU A 77 6.89 1.32 1.64
N ARG A 78 6.79 2.27 2.59
CA ARG A 78 7.91 3.09 3.06
C ARG A 78 8.89 2.32 3.94
N ASN A 79 8.39 1.41 4.78
CA ASN A 79 9.22 0.78 5.81
C ASN A 79 9.68 -0.63 5.46
N GLU A 80 8.95 -1.37 4.60
CA GLU A 80 9.19 -2.81 4.43
C GLU A 80 9.39 -3.27 2.97
N MET A 81 9.18 -2.39 1.98
CA MET A 81 9.21 -2.77 0.56
C MET A 81 10.28 -2.00 -0.26
N THR A 82 11.12 -1.17 0.38
CA THR A 82 12.02 -0.21 -0.29
C THR A 82 13.14 -0.82 -1.13
N ASP A 83 13.59 -2.01 -0.78
CA ASP A 83 14.80 -2.60 -1.36
C ASP A 83 14.52 -3.16 -2.76
N GLU A 84 13.48 -3.98 -2.87
CA GLU A 84 13.04 -4.60 -4.12
C GLU A 84 12.04 -3.75 -4.92
N TYR A 85 11.38 -2.79 -4.27
CA TYR A 85 10.32 -2.00 -4.88
C TYR A 85 10.61 -0.50 -4.85
N GLN A 86 10.24 0.15 -5.93
CA GLN A 86 10.00 1.58 -5.98
C GLN A 86 8.48 1.77 -5.88
N SER A 87 8.01 2.80 -5.20
CA SER A 87 6.57 3.04 -5.01
C SER A 87 6.18 4.46 -5.42
N LEU A 88 5.00 4.58 -6.02
CA LEU A 88 4.32 5.84 -6.30
C LEU A 88 2.93 5.80 -5.69
N VAL A 89 2.59 6.82 -4.89
CA VAL A 89 1.26 7.02 -4.31
C VAL A 89 0.56 8.12 -5.10
N ILE A 90 -0.62 7.81 -5.62
CA ILE A 90 -1.47 8.76 -6.33
C ILE A 90 -2.81 8.81 -5.60
N THR A 91 -3.25 9.99 -5.18
CA THR A 91 -4.57 10.17 -4.57
C THR A 91 -5.48 10.80 -5.62
N PHE A 92 -6.54 10.09 -5.98
CA PHE A 92 -7.52 10.60 -6.93
C PHE A 92 -8.50 11.55 -6.27
N SER A 93 -8.99 12.49 -7.08
CA SER A 93 -9.99 13.47 -6.72
C SER A 93 -10.97 13.65 -7.88
N ALA A 94 -12.06 14.37 -7.64
CA ALA A 94 -13.03 14.71 -8.69
C ALA A 94 -12.46 15.58 -9.83
N GLN A 95 -11.24 16.10 -9.69
CA GLN A 95 -10.55 16.89 -10.71
C GLN A 95 -9.36 16.16 -11.33
N THR A 96 -9.03 14.96 -10.86
CA THR A 96 -7.92 14.19 -11.42
C THR A 96 -8.27 13.74 -12.84
N SER A 97 -7.42 14.12 -13.78
CA SER A 97 -7.53 13.79 -15.21
C SER A 97 -6.56 12.66 -15.61
N ALA A 98 -6.81 12.06 -16.77
CA ALA A 98 -5.90 11.08 -17.37
C ALA A 98 -4.48 11.65 -17.57
N ASN A 99 -4.36 12.90 -18.06
CA ASN A 99 -3.07 13.55 -18.27
C ASN A 99 -2.30 13.74 -16.97
N GLN A 100 -2.96 14.20 -15.89
CA GLN A 100 -2.31 14.33 -14.59
C GLN A 100 -1.83 12.99 -14.03
N THR A 101 -2.58 11.92 -14.27
CA THR A 101 -2.17 10.57 -13.87
C THR A 101 -0.96 10.11 -14.67
N GLN A 102 -0.95 10.34 -15.98
CA GLN A 102 0.17 10.04 -16.87
C GLN A 102 1.43 10.83 -16.48
N ASP A 103 1.30 12.14 -16.23
CA ASP A 103 2.40 13.00 -15.80
C ASP A 103 3.02 12.50 -14.48
N ALA A 104 2.19 12.07 -13.52
CA ALA A 104 2.66 11.52 -12.25
C ALA A 104 3.44 10.20 -12.41
N LEU A 105 3.02 9.35 -13.37
CA LEU A 105 3.74 8.12 -13.71
C LEU A 105 5.08 8.43 -14.38
N ASP A 106 5.06 9.31 -15.39
CA ASP A 106 6.23 9.68 -16.18
C ASP A 106 7.30 10.38 -15.34
N GLU A 107 6.92 11.14 -14.31
CA GLU A 107 7.86 11.77 -13.37
C GLU A 107 8.69 10.73 -12.60
N LYS A 108 8.16 9.54 -12.35
CA LYS A 108 8.83 8.48 -11.57
C LYS A 108 9.41 7.35 -12.42
N PHE A 109 9.00 7.24 -13.67
CA PHE A 109 9.52 6.24 -14.58
C PHE A 109 10.88 6.64 -15.15
N GLU A 110 11.78 5.68 -15.26
CA GLU A 110 13.02 5.79 -16.04
C GLU A 110 12.81 5.22 -17.44
N LYS A 111 13.34 5.91 -18.45
CA LYS A 111 13.36 5.43 -19.82
C LYS A 111 14.44 4.35 -19.97
N ARG A 112 14.00 3.12 -20.24
CA ARG A 112 14.90 1.95 -20.41
C ARG A 112 15.29 1.71 -21.87
N ALA A 113 14.33 1.88 -22.77
CA ALA A 113 14.52 1.76 -24.22
C ALA A 113 13.50 2.64 -24.94
N ARG A 114 13.52 2.66 -26.28
CA ARG A 114 12.53 3.39 -27.07
C ARG A 114 11.13 2.84 -26.77
N GLY A 115 10.30 3.65 -26.11
CA GLY A 115 8.92 3.29 -25.74
C GLY A 115 8.80 2.37 -24.52
N VAL A 116 9.90 2.09 -23.78
CA VAL A 116 9.87 1.26 -22.57
C VAL A 116 10.28 2.09 -21.37
N PHE A 117 9.34 2.20 -20.43
CA PHE A 117 9.46 2.95 -19.19
C PHE A 117 9.24 2.03 -18.00
N GLY A 118 9.89 2.31 -16.87
CA GLY A 118 9.73 1.50 -15.67
C GLY A 118 10.53 2.02 -14.50
N PRO A 119 10.58 1.29 -13.38
CA PRO A 119 11.35 1.71 -12.21
C PRO A 119 12.86 1.64 -12.51
N ALA A 120 13.68 2.09 -11.55
CA ALA A 120 15.12 1.90 -11.58
C ALA A 120 15.51 0.42 -11.86
N PRO A 121 16.66 0.16 -12.53
CA PRO A 121 17.14 -1.19 -12.78
C PRO A 121 17.18 -2.03 -11.50
N GLY A 122 16.73 -3.28 -11.58
CA GLY A 122 16.68 -4.20 -10.44
C GLY A 122 15.46 -4.04 -9.53
N LYS A 123 14.67 -2.96 -9.66
CA LYS A 123 13.46 -2.75 -8.87
C LYS A 123 12.18 -3.13 -9.61
N ARG A 124 11.12 -3.40 -8.85
CA ARG A 124 9.72 -3.51 -9.30
C ARG A 124 8.97 -2.24 -8.93
N PHE A 125 7.97 -1.87 -9.73
CA PHE A 125 7.20 -0.66 -9.43
C PHE A 125 5.85 -0.99 -8.84
N ILE A 126 5.52 -0.34 -7.73
CA ILE A 126 4.21 -0.39 -7.09
C ILE A 126 3.55 0.97 -7.28
N ILE A 127 2.40 0.99 -7.93
CA ILE A 127 1.55 2.18 -8.06
C ILE A 127 0.37 1.96 -7.13
N PHE A 128 0.32 2.73 -6.05
CA PHE A 128 -0.82 2.75 -5.15
C PHE A 128 -1.74 3.92 -5.52
N VAL A 129 -2.98 3.60 -5.86
CA VAL A 129 -4.01 4.59 -6.16
C VAL A 129 -4.99 4.64 -4.99
N ASP A 130 -5.02 5.76 -4.30
CA ASP A 130 -6.00 6.05 -3.27
C ASP A 130 -7.23 6.73 -3.88
N ASP A 131 -8.40 6.54 -3.24
CA ASP A 131 -9.66 7.11 -3.69
C ASP A 131 -9.99 6.81 -5.18
N LEU A 132 -9.71 5.58 -5.61
CA LEU A 132 -9.84 5.12 -7.01
C LEU A 132 -11.17 5.48 -7.69
N ASN A 133 -12.26 5.55 -6.93
CA ASN A 133 -13.61 5.83 -7.42
C ASN A 133 -13.95 7.33 -7.52
N MET A 134 -13.05 8.24 -7.13
CA MET A 134 -13.32 9.68 -7.07
C MET A 134 -13.30 10.45 -8.40
N PRO A 135 -12.53 10.09 -9.44
CA PRO A 135 -12.52 10.87 -10.69
C PRO A 135 -13.91 10.97 -11.31
N LYS A 136 -14.23 12.11 -11.93
CA LYS A 136 -15.55 12.28 -12.57
C LYS A 136 -15.67 11.38 -13.78
N LYS A 137 -16.85 10.78 -13.94
CA LYS A 137 -17.19 10.10 -15.18
C LYS A 137 -17.29 11.11 -16.32
N GLU A 138 -16.73 10.78 -17.46
CA GLU A 138 -16.98 11.54 -18.69
C GLU A 138 -18.38 11.24 -19.26
N GLU A 139 -18.72 11.93 -20.35
CA GLU A 139 -20.01 11.84 -21.03
C GLU A 139 -20.41 10.40 -21.40
N TYR A 140 -19.42 9.56 -21.73
CA TYR A 140 -19.63 8.16 -22.13
C TYR A 140 -19.46 7.16 -20.98
N GLY A 141 -19.31 7.64 -19.74
CA GLY A 141 -19.29 6.81 -18.53
C GLY A 141 -17.93 6.19 -18.19
N ALA A 142 -16.88 6.44 -18.99
CA ALA A 142 -15.51 6.12 -18.61
C ALA A 142 -15.04 7.02 -17.44
N GLN A 143 -14.08 6.53 -16.67
CA GLN A 143 -13.45 7.21 -15.54
C GLN A 143 -11.95 7.25 -15.78
#